data_AF-A0A673LQS5-F1
#
_entry.id   AF-A0A673LQS5-F1
#
_cell.length_a   1.000
_cell.length_b   1.000
_cell.length_c   1.000
_cell.angle_alpha   90.00
_cell.angle_beta   90.00
_cell.angle_gamma   90.00
#
_symmetry.space_group_name_H-M   'P 1'
#
loop_
_entity.id
_entity.type
_entity.pdbx_description
1 polymer ?
#
loop_
_entity_poly.entity_id
_entity_poly.type
_entity_poly.pdbx_seq_one_letter_code
_entity_poly.pdbx_strand_id
1 'polypeptide(L)'
;MIFETSFHKLQLKFLKLNLFSSELTLAVRSVDLLSQKSDRNKKEHHTDQYHSDQLVVRRGQTFQIELDLSRTFNPNTDKLHLELKTGPLPQVSKRTHIIIPLVDELEDERWEAKIVEQNVNRVKLSVNSPITAVIGKYKLTVTTQCLKTSETTTHDSDKDIYMLFNPWCEDDTVYMEGEKELKEYVLNDTGRIYYGTEKQIGARTWNFGQFDEGILEACLFVLDNSEVPPSGRGDPVNVVRVISAMINSPDDRGVLEGNWSGNYAGGTSPTAWSGSVEILRQYHKEGGTPVKYGQCWVFSGVTTTVLRCLGIPTRSVTNFQSAHDTDVSLTTDVYFDEIMEPIHHLNSDSIWNFHVWNDCWMARPDLPPGMGGWQAVDSTPQETSHGTFRCGPASLAAIRSGQVYLKFDTPFVFAEVNSDKIYWQRNLDSTFSQIHSEKKAVGHCISTKAVGSDERVDITHLYKYPEDSEEERIAVETACRYGSKPDVYSSPIAEDVRVEVMMEGEGPRMGGDAQLKIVVKNTSSQPRRTTLHSQVAVMYYTGVLKDTVKKDTLNVELKPQEGEFGFVRNGILPIGEACVGKETSAKITFTNPLPCTLRNVVIRVEGLGLRDLHPIRVG
;
A
#
# COMPACT_ATOMS: atom_id res chain seq x y z
N MET A 1 -46.80 -28.39 -67.87
CA MET A 1 -46.36 -29.23 -66.74
C MET A 1 -44.96 -28.76 -66.37
N ILE A 2 -44.68 -28.62 -65.08
CA ILE A 2 -43.39 -28.22 -64.48
C ILE A 2 -43.11 -26.71 -64.53
N PHE A 3 -43.40 -26.00 -63.42
CA PHE A 3 -42.60 -24.86 -62.91
C PHE A 3 -43.02 -24.40 -61.49
N GLU A 4 -44.09 -24.95 -60.89
CA GLU A 4 -44.52 -24.55 -59.53
C GLU A 4 -43.95 -25.38 -58.37
N THR A 5 -43.34 -26.54 -58.63
CA THR A 5 -42.86 -27.42 -57.55
C THR A 5 -41.44 -27.14 -57.05
N SER A 6 -40.71 -26.20 -57.65
CA SER A 6 -39.30 -25.91 -57.30
C SER A 6 -39.13 -24.80 -56.26
N PHE A 7 -40.00 -23.77 -56.28
CA PHE A 7 -39.90 -22.64 -55.34
C PHE A 7 -40.25 -23.03 -53.90
N HIS A 8 -41.30 -23.83 -53.70
CA HIS A 8 -41.69 -24.27 -52.36
C HIS A 8 -40.65 -25.20 -51.71
N LYS A 9 -39.99 -26.06 -52.51
CA LYS A 9 -38.89 -26.92 -52.02
C LYS A 9 -37.61 -26.15 -51.71
N LEU A 10 -37.29 -25.07 -52.44
CA LEU A 10 -36.17 -24.20 -52.10
C LEU A 10 -36.44 -23.40 -50.82
N GLN A 11 -37.66 -22.90 -50.63
CA GLN A 11 -38.03 -22.11 -49.46
C GLN A 11 -38.09 -22.98 -48.18
N LEU A 12 -38.59 -24.22 -48.27
CA LEU A 12 -38.51 -25.21 -47.19
C LEU A 12 -37.09 -25.71 -46.92
N LYS A 13 -36.22 -25.79 -47.93
CA LYS A 13 -34.78 -26.06 -47.71
C LYS A 13 -34.08 -24.88 -47.04
N PHE A 14 -34.38 -23.64 -47.43
CA PHE A 14 -33.82 -22.44 -46.79
C PHE A 14 -34.31 -22.27 -45.35
N LEU A 15 -35.60 -22.50 -45.08
CA LEU A 15 -36.11 -22.52 -43.71
C LEU A 15 -35.52 -23.67 -42.89
N LYS A 16 -35.38 -24.88 -43.46
CA LYS A 16 -34.71 -26.00 -42.76
C LYS A 16 -33.23 -25.73 -42.53
N LEU A 17 -32.50 -25.16 -43.48
CA LEU A 17 -31.09 -24.78 -43.29
C LEU A 17 -30.93 -23.71 -42.20
N ASN A 18 -31.82 -22.72 -42.14
CA ASN A 18 -31.81 -21.72 -41.06
C ASN A 18 -32.21 -22.31 -39.69
N LEU A 19 -33.17 -23.24 -39.65
CA LEU A 19 -33.55 -23.97 -38.43
C LEU A 19 -32.46 -24.94 -37.95
N PHE A 20 -31.72 -25.59 -38.85
CA PHE A 20 -30.55 -26.40 -38.50
C PHE A 20 -29.34 -25.53 -38.11
N SER A 21 -29.19 -24.34 -38.69
CA SER A 21 -28.14 -23.38 -38.33
C SER A 21 -28.29 -22.88 -36.89
N SER A 22 -29.53 -22.66 -36.42
CA SER A 22 -29.78 -22.23 -35.03
C SER A 22 -29.50 -23.31 -33.98
N GLU A 23 -29.45 -24.60 -34.34
CA GLU A 23 -29.04 -25.68 -33.42
C GLU A 23 -27.53 -25.92 -33.39
N LEU A 24 -26.79 -25.42 -34.38
CA LEU A 24 -25.33 -25.60 -34.48
C LEU A 24 -24.55 -24.58 -33.64
N THR A 25 -25.03 -23.35 -33.54
CA THR A 25 -24.30 -22.27 -32.87
C THR A 25 -24.49 -22.32 -31.35
N LEU A 26 -23.39 -22.50 -30.61
CA LEU A 26 -23.40 -22.54 -29.15
C LEU A 26 -23.74 -21.14 -28.61
N ALA A 27 -24.77 -21.04 -27.77
CA ALA A 27 -25.19 -19.80 -27.15
C ALA A 27 -25.21 -19.95 -25.62
N VAL A 28 -24.96 -18.85 -24.91
CA VAL A 28 -25.06 -18.79 -23.44
C VAL A 28 -26.50 -18.41 -23.07
N ARG A 29 -27.13 -19.23 -22.23
CA ARG A 29 -28.49 -19.01 -21.71
C ARG A 29 -28.49 -18.17 -20.44
N SER A 30 -27.54 -18.44 -19.53
CA SER A 30 -27.37 -17.68 -18.30
C SER A 30 -25.95 -17.80 -17.77
N VAL A 31 -25.56 -16.81 -16.96
CA VAL A 31 -24.27 -16.73 -16.26
C VAL A 31 -24.55 -16.60 -14.77
N ASP A 32 -24.01 -17.51 -13.96
CA ASP A 32 -23.99 -17.38 -12.51
C ASP A 32 -22.56 -17.10 -12.03
N LEU A 33 -22.38 -15.94 -11.40
CA LEU A 33 -21.09 -15.51 -10.84
C LEU A 33 -20.78 -16.12 -9.47
N LEU A 34 -21.66 -16.96 -8.92
CA LEU A 34 -21.54 -17.54 -7.58
C LEU A 34 -21.27 -16.45 -6.54
N SER A 35 -22.10 -15.41 -6.58
CA SER A 35 -21.88 -14.14 -5.88
C SER A 35 -22.61 -14.01 -4.54
N GLN A 36 -23.30 -15.06 -4.08
CA GLN A 36 -23.96 -15.05 -2.77
C GLN A 36 -22.92 -15.03 -1.65
N LYS A 37 -23.25 -14.45 -0.49
CA LYS A 37 -22.35 -14.43 0.67
C LYS A 37 -21.97 -15.83 1.16
N SER A 38 -22.86 -16.82 0.94
CA SER A 38 -22.61 -18.21 1.29
C SER A 38 -21.67 -18.93 0.31
N ASP A 39 -21.49 -18.41 -0.90
CA ASP A 39 -20.72 -19.04 -1.96
C ASP A 39 -19.21 -18.96 -1.70
N ARG A 40 -18.47 -19.84 -2.37
CA ARG A 40 -17.02 -19.98 -2.17
C ARG A 40 -16.25 -18.72 -2.57
N ASN A 41 -16.62 -18.08 -3.68
CA ASN A 41 -15.90 -16.91 -4.20
C ASN A 41 -15.73 -15.83 -3.13
N LYS A 42 -16.82 -15.34 -2.53
CA LYS A 42 -16.71 -14.26 -1.55
C LYS A 42 -16.00 -14.66 -0.26
N LYS A 43 -16.17 -15.91 0.18
CA LYS A 43 -15.50 -16.43 1.39
C LYS A 43 -13.99 -16.57 1.19
N GLU A 44 -13.58 -17.18 0.08
CA GLU A 44 -12.18 -17.42 -0.24
C GLU A 44 -11.44 -16.12 -0.58
N HIS A 45 -12.13 -15.12 -1.12
CA HIS A 45 -11.56 -13.79 -1.39
C HIS A 45 -11.69 -12.81 -0.22
N HIS A 46 -12.25 -13.21 0.93
CA HIS A 46 -12.46 -12.32 2.08
C HIS A 46 -13.26 -11.05 1.73
N THR A 47 -14.38 -11.25 1.03
CA THR A 47 -15.31 -10.20 0.55
C THR A 47 -16.78 -10.53 0.87
N ASP A 48 -17.04 -11.49 1.75
CA ASP A 48 -18.38 -11.91 2.17
C ASP A 48 -19.08 -10.90 3.09
N GLN A 49 -18.31 -10.01 3.73
CA GLN A 49 -18.85 -8.96 4.59
C GLN A 49 -19.56 -7.85 3.80
N TYR A 50 -19.09 -7.51 2.59
CA TYR A 50 -19.68 -6.46 1.76
C TYR A 50 -21.17 -6.72 1.53
N HIS A 51 -22.00 -5.71 1.82
CA HIS A 51 -23.43 -5.77 1.55
C HIS A 51 -23.73 -5.45 0.08
N SER A 52 -23.45 -6.41 -0.80
CA SER A 52 -23.71 -6.30 -2.25
C SER A 52 -24.07 -7.66 -2.84
N ASP A 53 -25.02 -7.69 -3.78
CA ASP A 53 -25.42 -8.90 -4.54
C ASP A 53 -24.52 -9.18 -5.74
N GLN A 54 -23.65 -8.22 -6.09
CA GLN A 54 -22.64 -8.30 -7.14
C GLN A 54 -21.48 -9.22 -6.71
N LEU A 55 -20.68 -9.70 -7.66
CA LEU A 55 -19.48 -10.46 -7.32
C LEU A 55 -18.38 -9.50 -6.88
N VAL A 56 -17.81 -9.70 -5.69
CA VAL A 56 -16.66 -8.91 -5.19
C VAL A 56 -15.51 -9.88 -4.98
N VAL A 57 -14.40 -9.66 -5.67
CA VAL A 57 -13.21 -10.52 -5.66
C VAL A 57 -11.95 -9.66 -5.53
N ARG A 58 -10.82 -10.31 -5.26
CA ARG A 58 -9.50 -9.68 -5.13
C ARG A 58 -8.59 -10.21 -6.24
N ARG A 59 -7.78 -9.31 -6.81
CA ARG A 59 -6.86 -9.62 -7.91
C ARG A 59 -5.81 -10.67 -7.52
N GLY A 60 -5.20 -11.34 -8.49
CA GLY A 60 -4.17 -12.34 -8.22
C GLY A 60 -4.69 -13.64 -7.59
N GLN A 61 -6.01 -13.81 -7.47
CA GLN A 61 -6.64 -15.02 -6.94
C GLN A 61 -7.74 -15.48 -7.90
N THR A 62 -7.85 -16.79 -8.11
CA THR A 62 -8.83 -17.38 -9.01
C THR A 62 -10.24 -17.37 -8.42
N PHE A 63 -11.25 -17.11 -9.23
CA PHE A 63 -12.66 -17.21 -8.86
C PHE A 63 -13.45 -18.08 -9.85
N GLN A 64 -14.64 -18.52 -9.47
CA GLN A 64 -15.45 -19.43 -10.28
C GLN A 64 -16.66 -18.74 -10.92
N ILE A 65 -17.04 -19.17 -12.12
CA ILE A 65 -18.25 -18.76 -12.84
C ILE A 65 -18.94 -20.01 -13.39
N GLU A 66 -20.25 -20.11 -13.32
CA GLU A 66 -21.04 -21.14 -13.99
C GLU A 66 -21.79 -20.58 -15.20
N LEU A 67 -21.74 -21.30 -16.31
CA LEU A 67 -22.44 -20.99 -17.55
C LEU A 67 -23.47 -22.08 -17.84
N ASP A 68 -24.71 -21.70 -18.15
CA ASP A 68 -25.69 -22.59 -18.77
C ASP A 68 -25.72 -22.35 -20.28
N LEU A 69 -25.41 -23.37 -21.07
CA LEU A 69 -25.26 -23.28 -22.51
C LEU A 69 -26.48 -23.86 -23.26
N SER A 70 -26.66 -23.49 -24.52
CA SER A 70 -27.72 -24.03 -25.38
C SER A 70 -27.56 -25.53 -25.66
N ARG A 71 -26.32 -26.00 -25.69
CA ARG A 71 -25.90 -27.40 -25.87
C ARG A 71 -24.54 -27.64 -25.20
N THR A 72 -24.10 -28.88 -25.17
CA THR A 72 -22.76 -29.26 -24.67
C THR A 72 -21.65 -28.54 -25.44
N PHE A 73 -20.70 -27.96 -24.69
CA PHE A 73 -19.50 -27.34 -25.23
C PHE A 73 -18.58 -28.42 -25.84
N ASN A 74 -18.10 -28.18 -27.06
CA ASN A 74 -17.13 -29.03 -27.73
C ASN A 74 -15.93 -28.20 -28.22
N PRO A 75 -14.73 -28.37 -27.64
CA PRO A 75 -13.55 -27.57 -27.99
C PRO A 75 -13.08 -27.75 -29.44
N ASN A 76 -13.50 -28.83 -30.12
CA ASN A 76 -13.15 -29.06 -31.54
C ASN A 76 -14.03 -28.28 -32.52
N THR A 77 -15.19 -27.79 -32.07
CA THR A 77 -16.15 -27.08 -32.93
C THR A 77 -16.48 -25.69 -32.43
N ASP A 78 -16.18 -25.41 -31.16
CA ASP A 78 -16.60 -24.22 -30.46
C ASP A 78 -15.38 -23.52 -29.86
N LYS A 79 -15.40 -22.19 -29.92
CA LYS A 79 -14.50 -21.34 -29.16
C LYS A 79 -15.31 -20.55 -28.16
N LEU A 80 -14.78 -20.40 -26.94
CA LEU A 80 -15.38 -19.63 -25.86
C LEU A 80 -14.30 -18.74 -25.25
N HIS A 81 -14.63 -17.49 -24.99
CA HIS A 81 -13.79 -16.57 -24.21
C HIS A 81 -14.66 -15.62 -23.40
N LEU A 82 -14.10 -15.07 -22.33
CA LEU A 82 -14.74 -14.02 -21.54
C LEU A 82 -14.17 -12.66 -21.93
N GLU A 83 -14.98 -11.62 -21.84
CA GLU A 83 -14.53 -10.24 -21.96
C GLU A 83 -14.88 -9.47 -20.69
N LEU A 84 -13.87 -8.86 -20.07
CA LEU A 84 -14.06 -7.93 -18.96
C LEU A 84 -13.77 -6.50 -19.43
N LYS A 85 -14.69 -5.58 -19.18
CA LYS A 85 -14.57 -4.17 -19.55
C LYS A 85 -14.74 -3.28 -18.33
N THR A 86 -13.80 -2.37 -18.10
CA THR A 86 -13.85 -1.36 -17.02
C THR A 86 -13.63 0.05 -17.57
N GLY A 87 -14.26 1.03 -16.92
CA GLY A 87 -14.19 2.44 -17.31
C GLY A 87 -15.06 2.81 -18.53
N PRO A 88 -15.12 4.12 -18.85
CA PRO A 88 -15.97 4.63 -19.91
C PRO A 88 -15.46 4.33 -21.33
N LEU A 89 -14.14 4.16 -21.50
CA LEU A 89 -13.49 3.86 -22.78
C LEU A 89 -12.52 2.67 -22.64
N PRO A 90 -13.04 1.43 -22.56
CA PRO A 90 -12.22 0.22 -22.43
C PRO A 90 -11.29 0.01 -23.63
N GLN A 91 -10.00 -0.27 -23.38
CA GLN A 91 -8.99 -0.53 -24.41
C GLN A 91 -8.06 -1.66 -24.00
N VAL A 92 -7.74 -2.56 -24.94
CA VAL A 92 -6.83 -3.69 -24.72
C VAL A 92 -5.42 -3.21 -24.34
N SER A 93 -4.90 -2.21 -25.06
CA SER A 93 -3.58 -1.61 -24.82
C SER A 93 -3.46 -0.93 -23.44
N LYS A 94 -4.59 -0.59 -22.81
CA LYS A 94 -4.66 0.02 -21.48
C LYS A 94 -5.08 -0.96 -20.38
N ARG A 95 -5.24 -2.25 -20.73
CA ARG A 95 -5.68 -3.32 -19.82
C ARG A 95 -7.06 -3.07 -19.19
N THR A 96 -7.90 -2.27 -19.84
CA THR A 96 -9.27 -1.97 -19.40
C THR A 96 -10.34 -2.67 -20.23
N HIS A 97 -9.97 -3.24 -21.39
CA HIS A 97 -10.72 -4.28 -22.10
C HIS A 97 -9.86 -5.54 -22.11
N ILE A 98 -10.30 -6.57 -21.39
CA ILE A 98 -9.57 -7.80 -21.18
C ILE A 98 -10.31 -8.90 -21.93
N ILE A 99 -9.58 -9.69 -22.72
CA ILE A 99 -10.10 -10.88 -23.38
C ILE A 99 -9.45 -12.07 -22.68
N ILE A 100 -10.25 -12.91 -22.05
CA ILE A 100 -9.83 -14.06 -21.24
C ILE A 100 -10.07 -15.32 -22.08
N PRO A 101 -9.02 -15.91 -22.67
CA PRO A 101 -9.13 -17.14 -23.44
C PRO A 101 -9.41 -18.34 -22.52
N LEU A 102 -10.02 -19.36 -23.10
CA LEU A 102 -10.10 -20.68 -22.47
C LEU A 102 -8.81 -21.47 -22.72
N VAL A 103 -8.22 -22.03 -21.67
CA VAL A 103 -6.96 -22.79 -21.68
C VAL A 103 -7.11 -24.12 -20.94
N ASP A 104 -6.21 -25.07 -21.20
CA ASP A 104 -6.19 -26.38 -20.54
C ASP A 104 -5.64 -26.29 -19.11
N GLU A 105 -4.60 -25.48 -18.91
CA GLU A 105 -3.99 -25.21 -17.61
C GLU A 105 -3.82 -23.70 -17.43
N LEU A 106 -4.05 -23.21 -16.22
CA LEU A 106 -3.89 -21.80 -15.88
C LEU A 106 -2.40 -21.53 -15.62
N GLU A 107 -1.89 -20.45 -16.21
CA GLU A 107 -0.60 -19.88 -15.82
C GLU A 107 -0.79 -18.71 -14.85
N ASP A 108 0.12 -18.59 -13.88
CA ASP A 108 0.14 -17.50 -12.93
C ASP A 108 0.32 -16.14 -13.64
N GLU A 109 -0.16 -15.07 -12.99
CA GLU A 109 -0.08 -13.69 -13.50
C GLU A 109 -0.74 -13.45 -14.87
N ARG A 110 -1.71 -14.27 -15.28
CA ARG A 110 -2.44 -14.10 -16.55
C ARG A 110 -3.95 -14.10 -16.38
N TRP A 111 -4.58 -13.39 -17.30
CA TRP A 111 -6.02 -13.46 -17.51
C TRP A 111 -6.34 -14.67 -18.37
N GLU A 112 -6.72 -15.77 -17.73
CA GLU A 112 -7.05 -17.04 -18.39
C GLU A 112 -8.24 -17.70 -17.70
N ALA A 113 -8.97 -18.55 -18.42
CA ALA A 113 -10.06 -19.34 -17.84
C ALA A 113 -9.87 -20.82 -18.17
N LYS A 114 -10.20 -21.69 -17.22
CA LYS A 114 -10.14 -23.15 -17.38
C LYS A 114 -11.49 -23.77 -17.05
N ILE A 115 -11.94 -24.75 -17.85
CA ILE A 115 -13.09 -25.59 -17.49
C ILE A 115 -12.67 -26.52 -16.35
N VAL A 116 -13.31 -26.37 -15.19
CA VAL A 116 -13.08 -27.25 -14.03
C VAL A 116 -14.17 -28.31 -13.85
N GLU A 117 -15.36 -28.06 -14.42
CA GLU A 117 -16.47 -29.00 -14.41
C GLU A 117 -17.34 -28.80 -15.65
N GLN A 118 -17.78 -29.89 -16.28
CA GLN A 118 -18.71 -29.84 -17.41
C GLN A 118 -19.78 -30.92 -17.26
N ASN A 119 -21.03 -30.49 -17.02
CA ASN A 119 -22.19 -31.35 -16.84
C ASN A 119 -23.22 -31.06 -17.94
N VAL A 120 -23.19 -31.85 -19.01
CA VAL A 120 -24.08 -31.70 -20.17
C VAL A 120 -23.95 -30.31 -20.79
N ASN A 121 -24.83 -29.36 -20.44
CA ASN A 121 -24.84 -28.00 -20.96
C ASN A 121 -24.29 -26.99 -19.96
N ARG A 122 -24.01 -27.40 -18.71
CA ARG A 122 -23.44 -26.52 -17.69
C ARG A 122 -21.93 -26.64 -17.68
N VAL A 123 -21.26 -25.50 -17.69
CA VAL A 123 -19.80 -25.41 -17.64
C VAL A 123 -19.41 -24.52 -16.47
N LYS A 124 -18.58 -25.04 -15.57
CA LYS A 124 -17.95 -24.26 -14.51
C LYS A 124 -16.54 -23.88 -14.95
N LEU A 125 -16.28 -22.58 -14.93
CA LEU A 125 -14.99 -21.99 -15.23
C LEU A 125 -14.30 -21.58 -13.93
N SER A 126 -12.99 -21.79 -13.87
CA SER A 126 -12.09 -21.09 -12.96
C SER A 126 -11.38 -20.00 -13.75
N VAL A 127 -11.48 -18.76 -13.30
CA VAL A 127 -10.96 -17.56 -13.96
C VAL A 127 -9.78 -17.04 -13.15
N ASN A 128 -8.61 -16.92 -13.78
CA ASN A 128 -7.42 -16.33 -13.19
C ASN A 128 -7.32 -14.83 -13.50
N SER A 129 -6.68 -14.08 -12.62
CA SER A 129 -6.37 -12.66 -12.83
C SER A 129 -4.93 -12.36 -12.40
N PRO A 130 -4.22 -11.44 -13.09
CA PRO A 130 -2.90 -10.99 -12.65
C PRO A 130 -2.99 -10.14 -11.39
N ILE A 131 -1.92 -10.14 -10.59
CA ILE A 131 -1.73 -9.21 -9.46
C ILE A 131 -1.70 -7.73 -9.88
N THR A 132 -1.48 -7.45 -11.17
CA THR A 132 -1.48 -6.08 -11.71
C THR A 132 -2.84 -5.67 -12.29
N ALA A 133 -3.88 -6.48 -12.09
CA ALA A 133 -5.23 -6.14 -12.55
C ALA A 133 -5.69 -4.79 -11.96
N VAL A 134 -6.36 -4.02 -12.79
CA VAL A 134 -6.99 -2.76 -12.41
C VAL A 134 -8.10 -3.06 -11.40
N ILE A 135 -8.16 -2.31 -10.31
CA ILE A 135 -9.27 -2.41 -9.36
C ILE A 135 -10.48 -1.59 -9.85
N GLY A 136 -11.67 -2.01 -9.45
CA GLY A 136 -12.93 -1.35 -9.74
C GLY A 136 -13.97 -2.25 -10.35
N LYS A 137 -14.97 -1.62 -10.97
CA LYS A 137 -16.13 -2.30 -11.56
C LYS A 137 -15.83 -2.80 -12.96
N TYR A 138 -16.13 -4.07 -13.21
CA TYR A 138 -16.05 -4.74 -14.50
C TYR A 138 -17.42 -5.24 -14.96
N LYS A 139 -17.70 -5.04 -16.25
CA LYS A 139 -18.78 -5.72 -16.97
C LYS A 139 -18.25 -6.97 -17.64
N LEU A 140 -18.98 -8.07 -17.51
CA LEU A 140 -18.67 -9.36 -18.13
C LEU A 140 -19.55 -9.60 -19.36
N THR A 141 -18.91 -9.91 -20.48
CA THR A 141 -19.55 -10.48 -21.67
C THR A 141 -18.94 -11.86 -21.94
N VAL A 142 -19.76 -12.87 -22.18
CA VAL A 142 -19.32 -14.20 -22.61
C VAL A 142 -19.51 -14.31 -24.12
N THR A 143 -18.44 -14.63 -24.84
CA THR A 143 -18.46 -14.74 -26.30
C THR A 143 -18.21 -16.18 -26.71
N THR A 144 -19.09 -16.72 -27.55
CA THR A 144 -18.97 -18.05 -28.14
C THR A 144 -18.91 -17.93 -29.66
N GLN A 145 -18.10 -18.77 -30.30
CA GLN A 145 -17.95 -18.79 -31.75
C GLN A 145 -17.98 -20.22 -32.27
N CYS A 146 -18.75 -20.46 -33.33
CA CYS A 146 -18.73 -21.71 -34.07
C CYS A 146 -17.54 -21.71 -35.05
N LEU A 147 -16.59 -22.62 -34.88
CA LEU A 147 -15.37 -22.67 -35.71
C LEU A 147 -15.66 -23.08 -37.17
N LYS A 148 -16.81 -23.72 -37.43
CA LYS A 148 -17.20 -24.16 -38.78
C LYS A 148 -17.83 -23.04 -39.61
N THR A 149 -18.63 -22.19 -38.98
CA THR A 149 -19.38 -21.12 -39.65
C THR A 149 -18.81 -19.73 -39.39
N SER A 150 -17.88 -19.61 -38.43
CA SER A 150 -17.35 -18.35 -37.90
C SER A 150 -18.41 -17.43 -37.28
N GLU A 151 -19.63 -17.93 -37.07
CA GLU A 151 -20.69 -17.19 -36.38
C GLU A 151 -20.37 -17.02 -34.91
N THR A 152 -20.57 -15.80 -34.40
CA THR A 152 -20.28 -15.42 -33.02
C THR A 152 -21.59 -15.03 -32.33
N THR A 153 -21.76 -15.48 -31.09
CA THR A 153 -22.83 -15.01 -30.20
C THR A 153 -22.24 -14.48 -28.91
N THR A 154 -22.88 -13.47 -28.32
CA THR A 154 -22.44 -12.83 -27.08
C THR A 154 -23.57 -12.82 -26.07
N HIS A 155 -23.23 -12.90 -24.78
CA HIS A 155 -24.16 -12.79 -23.67
C HIS A 155 -23.55 -11.90 -22.59
N ASP A 156 -24.22 -10.81 -22.26
CA ASP A 156 -23.82 -9.93 -21.17
C ASP A 156 -24.37 -10.46 -19.85
N SER A 157 -23.55 -10.43 -18.80
CA SER A 157 -24.01 -10.79 -17.46
C SER A 157 -24.88 -9.68 -16.87
N ASP A 158 -25.94 -10.07 -16.15
CA ASP A 158 -26.79 -9.13 -15.39
C ASP A 158 -26.09 -8.58 -14.14
N LYS A 159 -25.00 -9.22 -13.71
CA LYS A 159 -24.21 -8.82 -12.55
C LYS A 159 -22.83 -8.31 -12.95
N ASP A 160 -22.37 -7.33 -12.21
CA ASP A 160 -21.04 -6.77 -12.32
C ASP A 160 -20.04 -7.52 -11.43
N ILE A 161 -18.76 -7.40 -11.77
CA ILE A 161 -17.64 -7.92 -10.98
C ILE A 161 -16.86 -6.74 -10.42
N TYR A 162 -16.76 -6.64 -9.10
CA TYR A 162 -15.87 -5.69 -8.42
C TYR A 162 -14.56 -6.38 -8.10
N MET A 163 -13.47 -5.84 -8.66
CA MET A 163 -12.11 -6.29 -8.40
C MET A 163 -11.44 -5.35 -7.38
N LEU A 164 -10.88 -5.90 -6.31
CA LEU A 164 -10.18 -5.18 -5.25
C LEU A 164 -8.69 -5.55 -5.18
N PHE A 165 -7.93 -4.78 -4.41
CA PHE A 165 -6.56 -5.14 -4.03
C PHE A 165 -6.55 -6.41 -3.16
N ASN A 166 -5.46 -7.18 -3.21
CA ASN A 166 -5.36 -8.45 -2.52
C ASN A 166 -4.23 -8.52 -1.49
N PRO A 167 -4.47 -8.10 -0.24
CA PRO A 167 -3.44 -8.15 0.79
C PRO A 167 -3.16 -9.55 1.32
N TRP A 168 -3.88 -10.59 0.85
CA TRP A 168 -3.61 -12.01 1.13
C TRP A 168 -2.74 -12.69 0.06
N CYS A 169 -2.53 -12.07 -1.10
CA CYS A 169 -1.71 -12.62 -2.17
C CYS A 169 -0.26 -12.14 -1.99
N GLU A 170 0.70 -13.06 -1.82
CA GLU A 170 2.09 -12.73 -1.52
C GLU A 170 2.75 -11.83 -2.58
N ASP A 171 2.34 -12.01 -3.83
CA ASP A 171 2.84 -11.27 -4.99
C ASP A 171 2.17 -9.90 -5.19
N ASP A 172 1.06 -9.63 -4.51
CA ASP A 172 0.41 -8.33 -4.58
C ASP A 172 1.25 -7.28 -3.86
N THR A 173 1.37 -6.09 -4.44
CA THR A 173 2.08 -4.96 -3.83
C THR A 173 1.48 -4.51 -2.49
N VAL A 174 0.26 -4.92 -2.14
CA VAL A 174 -0.34 -4.64 -0.82
C VAL A 174 -0.30 -5.84 0.14
N TYR A 175 0.45 -6.90 -0.18
CA TYR A 175 0.55 -8.10 0.65
C TYR A 175 0.94 -7.81 2.10
N MET A 176 0.23 -8.40 3.05
CA MET A 176 0.52 -8.32 4.49
C MET A 176 0.45 -9.72 5.11
N GLU A 177 1.60 -10.25 5.56
CA GLU A 177 1.72 -11.62 6.10
C GLU A 177 0.86 -11.87 7.36
N GLY A 178 0.68 -10.84 8.20
CA GLY A 178 0.04 -10.99 9.51
C GLY A 178 -1.48 -11.12 9.46
N GLU A 179 -2.04 -12.28 9.80
CA GLU A 179 -3.51 -12.48 9.84
C GLU A 179 -4.23 -11.56 10.82
N LYS A 180 -3.61 -11.22 11.96
CA LYS A 180 -4.21 -10.32 12.96
C LYS A 180 -4.23 -8.89 12.45
N GLU A 181 -3.16 -8.51 11.77
CA GLU A 181 -2.97 -7.23 11.10
C GLU A 181 -3.94 -7.08 9.94
N LEU A 182 -4.16 -8.11 9.11
CA LEU A 182 -5.20 -8.14 8.07
C LEU A 182 -6.60 -7.98 8.67
N LYS A 183 -6.88 -8.66 9.78
CA LYS A 183 -8.14 -8.48 10.52
C LYS A 183 -8.32 -7.05 11.00
N GLU A 184 -7.28 -6.40 11.53
CA GLU A 184 -7.37 -5.03 12.04
C GLU A 184 -7.37 -3.96 10.94
N TYR A 185 -6.53 -4.10 9.92
CA TYR A 185 -6.21 -3.05 8.96
C TYR A 185 -6.98 -3.17 7.64
N VAL A 186 -7.71 -4.26 7.42
CA VAL A 186 -8.59 -4.46 6.26
C VAL A 186 -10.01 -4.79 6.71
N LEU A 187 -10.18 -5.78 7.58
CA LEU A 187 -11.50 -6.33 7.92
C LEU A 187 -12.20 -5.68 9.12
N ASN A 188 -11.52 -4.90 9.95
CA ASN A 188 -12.15 -4.22 11.07
C ASN A 188 -12.80 -2.93 10.56
N ASP A 189 -14.11 -2.78 10.77
CA ASP A 189 -14.90 -1.63 10.32
C ASP A 189 -15.11 -0.58 11.42
N THR A 190 -14.52 -0.80 12.60
CA THR A 190 -14.55 0.12 13.73
C THR A 190 -13.14 0.46 14.20
N GLY A 191 -12.87 1.74 14.43
CA GLY A 191 -11.56 2.25 14.80
C GLY A 191 -11.53 3.13 16.04
N ARG A 192 -10.32 3.52 16.43
CA ARG A 192 -10.03 4.50 17.49
C ARG A 192 -9.09 5.55 16.91
N ILE A 193 -9.45 6.82 17.09
CA ILE A 193 -8.64 7.98 16.72
C ILE A 193 -8.30 8.74 18.00
N TYR A 194 -7.03 9.06 18.18
CA TYR A 194 -6.54 9.75 19.38
C TYR A 194 -6.53 11.27 19.15
N TYR A 195 -6.76 12.03 20.22
CA TYR A 195 -6.83 13.49 20.17
C TYR A 195 -6.40 14.09 21.52
N GLY A 196 -6.36 15.43 21.61
CA GLY A 196 -6.07 16.14 22.85
C GLY A 196 -4.65 16.70 22.84
N THR A 197 -3.84 16.34 23.84
CA THR A 197 -2.43 16.75 23.91
C THR A 197 -1.57 15.55 24.30
N GLU A 198 -0.26 15.63 24.09
CA GLU A 198 0.70 14.62 24.53
C GLU A 198 0.56 14.23 26.03
N LYS A 199 0.13 15.16 26.88
CA LYS A 199 -0.04 14.95 28.33
C LYS A 199 -1.42 14.41 28.70
N GLN A 200 -2.41 14.59 27.82
CA GLN A 200 -3.78 14.19 28.05
C GLN A 200 -4.38 13.67 26.74
N ILE A 201 -4.06 12.42 26.44
CA ILE A 201 -4.50 11.74 25.22
C ILE A 201 -5.93 11.21 25.44
N GLY A 202 -6.87 11.76 24.67
CA GLY A 202 -8.22 11.25 24.53
C GLY A 202 -8.33 10.27 23.35
N ALA A 203 -9.41 9.50 23.33
CA ALA A 203 -9.72 8.58 22.24
C ALA A 203 -11.18 8.71 21.81
N ARG A 204 -11.42 8.68 20.50
CA ARG A 204 -12.74 8.69 19.88
C ARG A 204 -12.93 7.40 19.08
N THR A 205 -14.06 6.73 19.27
CA THR A 205 -14.46 5.62 18.40
C THR A 205 -14.93 6.16 17.07
N TRP A 206 -14.54 5.52 15.98
CA TRP A 206 -14.94 5.90 14.63
C TRP A 206 -15.52 4.68 13.90
N ASN A 207 -16.72 4.82 13.33
CA ASN A 207 -17.29 3.81 12.44
C ASN A 207 -16.74 4.01 11.03
N PHE A 208 -15.80 3.16 10.60
CA PHE A 208 -15.33 3.16 9.21
C PHE A 208 -16.43 2.62 8.28
N GLY A 209 -17.07 1.51 8.65
CA GLY A 209 -18.25 0.97 7.97
C GLY A 209 -18.02 0.63 6.49
N GLN A 210 -16.83 0.16 6.11
CA GLN A 210 -16.49 -0.13 4.70
C GLN A 210 -17.36 -1.23 4.05
N PHE A 211 -18.07 -2.02 4.84
CA PHE A 211 -18.95 -3.10 4.39
C PHE A 211 -20.44 -2.74 4.35
N ASP A 212 -20.79 -1.55 4.86
CA ASP A 212 -22.16 -1.05 4.85
C ASP A 212 -22.69 -0.89 3.41
N GLU A 213 -24.00 -1.07 3.25
CA GLU A 213 -24.66 -0.98 1.95
C GLU A 213 -24.36 0.36 1.24
N GLY A 214 -23.94 0.27 -0.03
CA GLY A 214 -23.63 1.42 -0.88
C GLY A 214 -22.25 2.04 -0.67
N ILE A 215 -21.47 1.59 0.31
CA ILE A 215 -20.15 2.18 0.60
C ILE A 215 -19.09 1.76 -0.41
N LEU A 216 -19.11 0.51 -0.88
CA LEU A 216 -18.19 0.07 -1.96
C LEU A 216 -18.40 0.90 -3.23
N GLU A 217 -19.66 1.10 -3.61
CA GLU A 217 -20.04 1.92 -4.76
C GLU A 217 -19.62 3.38 -4.55
N ALA A 218 -19.82 3.94 -3.36
CA ALA A 218 -19.36 5.28 -3.03
C ALA A 218 -17.82 5.41 -3.12
N CYS A 219 -17.06 4.43 -2.63
CA CYS A 219 -15.60 4.43 -2.70
C CYS A 219 -15.10 4.35 -4.15
N LEU A 220 -15.74 3.55 -5.00
CA LEU A 220 -15.43 3.50 -6.42
C LEU A 220 -15.85 4.77 -7.16
N PHE A 221 -16.96 5.40 -6.75
CA PHE A 221 -17.41 6.69 -7.26
C PHE A 221 -16.38 7.80 -6.97
N VAL A 222 -15.70 7.77 -5.81
CA VAL A 222 -14.59 8.69 -5.52
C VAL A 222 -13.47 8.56 -6.56
N LEU A 223 -13.11 7.32 -6.96
CA LEU A 223 -12.12 7.10 -8.02
C LEU A 223 -12.64 7.53 -9.41
N ASP A 224 -13.93 7.37 -9.68
CA ASP A 224 -14.54 7.75 -10.95
C ASP A 224 -14.63 9.27 -11.15
N ASN A 225 -14.72 10.04 -10.07
CA ASN A 225 -14.67 11.51 -10.12
C ASN A 225 -13.25 12.07 -10.06
N SER A 226 -12.23 11.23 -9.92
CA SER A 226 -10.84 11.68 -9.98
C SER A 226 -10.36 11.86 -11.43
N GLU A 227 -9.30 12.64 -11.61
CA GLU A 227 -8.64 12.78 -12.92
C GLU A 227 -7.89 11.50 -13.36
N VAL A 228 -7.76 10.49 -12.48
CA VAL A 228 -6.98 9.30 -12.81
C VAL A 228 -7.75 8.32 -13.69
N PRO A 229 -7.19 7.97 -14.88
CA PRO A 229 -7.83 7.01 -15.76
C PRO A 229 -7.86 5.63 -15.11
N PRO A 230 -8.86 4.78 -15.43
CA PRO A 230 -8.96 3.43 -14.90
C PRO A 230 -7.69 2.59 -15.05
N SER A 231 -6.91 2.78 -16.12
CA SER A 231 -5.63 2.09 -16.32
C SER A 231 -4.58 2.33 -15.23
N GLY A 232 -4.66 3.46 -14.51
CA GLY A 232 -3.77 3.78 -13.40
C GLY A 232 -4.21 3.19 -12.05
N ARG A 233 -5.40 2.57 -11.98
CA ARG A 233 -5.97 2.07 -10.71
C ARG A 233 -5.45 0.67 -10.33
N GLY A 234 -4.54 0.09 -11.11
CA GLY A 234 -3.83 -1.14 -10.72
C GLY A 234 -2.62 -0.90 -9.81
N ASP A 235 -2.21 0.35 -9.60
CA ASP A 235 -1.05 0.69 -8.76
C ASP A 235 -1.52 1.31 -7.44
N PRO A 236 -1.25 0.69 -6.27
CA PRO A 236 -1.67 1.24 -4.98
C PRO A 236 -0.99 2.58 -4.66
N VAL A 237 0.24 2.82 -5.16
CA VAL A 237 0.95 4.10 -4.95
C VAL A 237 0.16 5.24 -5.59
N ASN A 238 -0.29 5.03 -6.83
CA ASN A 238 -1.13 5.97 -7.55
C ASN A 238 -2.52 6.11 -6.90
N VAL A 239 -3.19 4.99 -6.58
CA VAL A 239 -4.54 5.02 -5.97
C VAL A 239 -4.54 5.78 -4.65
N VAL A 240 -3.61 5.50 -3.74
CA VAL A 240 -3.52 6.18 -2.46
C VAL A 240 -3.25 7.68 -2.61
N ARG A 241 -2.37 8.06 -3.55
CA ARG A 241 -2.11 9.48 -3.84
C ARG A 241 -3.35 10.19 -4.37
N VAL A 242 -4.13 9.54 -5.24
CA VAL A 242 -5.40 10.08 -5.74
C VAL A 242 -6.43 10.22 -4.63
N ILE A 243 -6.57 9.20 -3.79
CA ILE A 243 -7.49 9.26 -2.66
C ILE A 243 -7.08 10.39 -1.71
N SER A 244 -5.78 10.63 -1.49
CA SER A 244 -5.35 11.76 -0.65
C SER A 244 -5.90 13.11 -1.14
N ALA A 245 -5.95 13.32 -2.46
CA ALA A 245 -6.55 14.51 -3.08
C ALA A 245 -8.09 14.48 -3.03
N MET A 246 -8.70 13.38 -3.48
CA MET A 246 -10.15 13.29 -3.66
C MET A 246 -10.96 13.31 -2.38
N ILE A 247 -10.33 13.13 -1.22
CA ILE A 247 -11.04 13.19 0.07
C ILE A 247 -11.25 14.65 0.50
N ASN A 248 -10.45 15.60 0.00
CA ASN A 248 -10.64 17.03 0.25
C ASN A 248 -11.20 17.79 -0.96
N SER A 249 -11.81 18.96 -0.71
CA SER A 249 -12.59 19.70 -1.71
C SER A 249 -11.90 20.82 -2.53
N PRO A 250 -10.81 21.49 -2.09
CA PRO A 250 -10.28 22.69 -2.74
C PRO A 250 -10.11 22.64 -4.26
N ASP A 251 -9.58 21.55 -4.81
CA ASP A 251 -9.23 21.45 -6.24
C ASP A 251 -10.25 20.62 -7.02
N ASP A 252 -10.43 19.36 -6.60
CA ASP A 252 -11.18 18.35 -7.36
C ASP A 252 -12.66 18.26 -6.96
N ARG A 253 -13.14 19.17 -6.09
CA ARG A 253 -14.45 19.05 -5.44
C ARG A 253 -14.66 17.66 -4.82
N GLY A 254 -13.62 17.17 -4.14
CA GLY A 254 -13.63 15.89 -3.43
C GLY A 254 -14.60 15.84 -2.25
N VAL A 255 -14.47 14.79 -1.45
CA VAL A 255 -15.53 14.33 -0.53
C VAL A 255 -15.89 15.36 0.55
N LEU A 256 -14.90 16.00 1.18
CA LEU A 256 -15.10 16.84 2.36
C LEU A 256 -14.54 18.26 2.21
N GLU A 257 -15.33 19.23 2.66
CA GLU A 257 -14.88 20.61 2.82
C GLU A 257 -14.35 20.85 4.24
N GLY A 258 -13.11 21.32 4.35
CA GLY A 258 -12.46 21.60 5.63
C GLY A 258 -12.92 22.92 6.27
N ASN A 259 -13.13 22.94 7.59
CA ASN A 259 -13.44 24.18 8.31
C ASN A 259 -12.94 24.17 9.76
N TRP A 260 -12.07 25.14 10.08
CA TRP A 260 -11.48 25.36 11.41
C TRP A 260 -11.91 26.69 12.06
N SER A 261 -12.85 27.42 11.45
CA SER A 261 -13.26 28.75 11.92
C SER A 261 -14.04 28.76 13.24
N GLY A 262 -14.56 27.60 13.68
CA GLY A 262 -15.50 27.50 14.80
C GLY A 262 -16.95 27.85 14.46
N ASN A 263 -17.22 28.38 13.26
CA ASN A 263 -18.56 28.61 12.73
C ASN A 263 -18.89 27.60 11.63
N TYR A 264 -19.85 26.72 11.91
CA TYR A 264 -20.24 25.62 11.02
C TYR A 264 -21.61 25.83 10.37
N ALA A 265 -22.06 27.08 10.26
CA ALA A 265 -23.31 27.39 9.55
C ALA A 265 -23.30 26.81 8.12
N GLY A 266 -24.43 26.21 7.72
CA GLY A 266 -24.59 25.60 6.40
C GLY A 266 -24.04 24.17 6.27
N GLY A 267 -23.54 23.56 7.34
CA GLY A 267 -23.08 22.17 7.35
C GLY A 267 -23.12 21.54 8.75
N THR A 268 -22.46 20.39 8.86
CA THR A 268 -22.31 19.65 10.12
C THR A 268 -21.00 20.04 10.81
N SER A 269 -21.05 20.24 12.12
CA SER A 269 -19.84 20.45 12.92
C SER A 269 -18.92 19.23 12.80
N PRO A 270 -17.61 19.40 12.53
CA PRO A 270 -16.65 18.30 12.43
C PRO A 270 -16.64 17.37 13.66
N THR A 271 -16.98 17.91 14.83
CA THR A 271 -17.04 17.16 16.09
C THR A 271 -18.28 16.27 16.24
N ALA A 272 -19.33 16.49 15.44
CA ALA A 272 -20.57 15.71 15.48
C ALA A 272 -20.46 14.39 14.71
N TRP A 273 -19.53 14.28 13.76
CA TRP A 273 -19.30 13.03 13.03
C TRP A 273 -18.77 11.92 13.96
N SER A 274 -19.35 10.73 13.78
CA SER A 274 -18.99 9.49 14.48
C SER A 274 -18.53 8.38 13.52
N GLY A 275 -18.51 8.64 12.21
CA GLY A 275 -18.14 7.66 11.21
C GLY A 275 -18.15 8.20 9.78
N SER A 276 -17.65 7.39 8.86
CA SER A 276 -17.49 7.76 7.43
C SER A 276 -18.72 7.47 6.58
N VAL A 277 -19.60 6.58 7.04
CA VAL A 277 -20.74 6.04 6.27
C VAL A 277 -21.68 7.14 5.80
N GLU A 278 -22.08 8.05 6.68
CA GLU A 278 -23.01 9.14 6.34
C GLU A 278 -22.38 10.11 5.33
N ILE A 279 -21.11 10.46 5.54
CA ILE A 279 -20.35 11.37 4.67
C ILE A 279 -20.26 10.79 3.24
N LEU A 280 -19.81 9.55 3.10
CA LEU A 280 -19.63 8.92 1.79
C LEU A 280 -20.97 8.69 1.07
N ARG A 281 -22.02 8.29 1.80
CA ARG A 281 -23.37 8.16 1.24
C ARG A 281 -23.92 9.49 0.77
N GLN A 282 -23.73 10.56 1.55
CA GLN A 282 -24.16 11.89 1.17
C GLN A 282 -23.44 12.36 -0.09
N TYR A 283 -22.10 12.28 -0.13
CA TYR A 283 -21.29 12.65 -1.28
C TYR A 283 -21.73 11.91 -2.56
N HIS A 284 -21.91 10.60 -2.47
CA HIS A 284 -22.34 9.77 -3.59
C HIS A 284 -23.78 10.11 -4.04
N LYS A 285 -24.72 10.26 -3.10
CA LYS A 285 -26.13 10.59 -3.37
C LYS A 285 -26.28 11.98 -4.00
N GLU A 286 -25.46 12.94 -3.61
CA GLU A 286 -25.47 14.31 -4.12
C GLU A 286 -24.61 14.50 -5.37
N GLY A 287 -24.21 13.40 -6.03
CA GLY A 287 -23.53 13.42 -7.31
C GLY A 287 -22.13 14.03 -7.26
N GLY A 288 -21.42 13.86 -6.14
CA GLY A 288 -20.06 14.38 -5.96
C GLY A 288 -20.00 15.80 -5.42
N THR A 289 -21.05 16.27 -4.73
CA THR A 289 -21.03 17.57 -4.05
C THR A 289 -20.29 17.43 -2.71
N PRO A 290 -19.26 18.27 -2.41
CA PRO A 290 -18.51 18.19 -1.17
C PRO A 290 -19.39 18.31 0.08
N VAL A 291 -19.15 17.42 1.05
CA VAL A 291 -19.85 17.37 2.33
C VAL A 291 -19.21 18.36 3.32
N LYS A 292 -20.04 19.13 4.01
CA LYS A 292 -19.62 20.16 4.96
C LYS A 292 -19.89 19.69 6.40
N TYR A 293 -18.95 19.72 7.35
CA TYR A 293 -17.53 20.04 7.23
C TYR A 293 -16.66 18.95 7.89
N GLY A 294 -15.37 18.93 7.55
CA GLY A 294 -14.35 18.05 8.14
C GLY A 294 -13.21 18.80 8.82
N GLN A 295 -12.51 18.09 9.72
CA GLN A 295 -11.17 18.42 10.22
C GLN A 295 -10.29 17.16 10.11
N CYS A 296 -9.00 17.23 10.46
CA CYS A 296 -8.00 16.18 10.17
C CYS A 296 -8.46 14.76 10.55
N TRP A 297 -9.06 14.54 11.73
CA TRP A 297 -9.57 13.23 12.12
C TRP A 297 -10.75 12.73 11.28
N VAL A 298 -11.58 13.64 10.75
CA VAL A 298 -12.68 13.31 9.84
C VAL A 298 -12.10 12.90 8.48
N PHE A 299 -11.13 13.66 7.95
CA PHE A 299 -10.39 13.30 6.73
C PHE A 299 -9.75 11.91 6.89
N SER A 300 -8.98 11.68 7.96
CA SER A 300 -8.34 10.39 8.24
C SER A 300 -9.35 9.24 8.38
N GLY A 301 -10.50 9.50 9.01
CA GLY A 301 -11.58 8.53 9.13
C GLY A 301 -12.13 8.08 7.78
N VAL A 302 -12.45 9.03 6.89
CA VAL A 302 -12.98 8.75 5.55
C VAL A 302 -11.91 8.10 4.67
N THR A 303 -10.66 8.57 4.70
CA THR A 303 -9.54 7.96 3.97
C THR A 303 -9.31 6.51 4.38
N THR A 304 -9.35 6.21 5.68
CA THR A 304 -9.26 4.82 6.16
C THR A 304 -10.39 3.96 5.61
N THR A 305 -11.64 4.45 5.64
CA THR A 305 -12.79 3.72 5.08
C THR A 305 -12.56 3.40 3.61
N VAL A 306 -12.20 4.40 2.80
CA VAL A 306 -12.04 4.22 1.35
C VAL A 306 -10.92 3.23 1.04
N LEU A 307 -9.75 3.38 1.67
CA LEU A 307 -8.62 2.50 1.39
C LEU A 307 -8.85 1.05 1.87
N ARG A 308 -9.44 0.86 3.06
CA ARG A 308 -9.85 -0.47 3.53
C ARG A 308 -10.89 -1.10 2.62
N CYS A 309 -11.87 -0.31 2.17
CA CYS A 309 -12.91 -0.75 1.24
C CYS A 309 -12.31 -1.25 -0.08
N LEU A 310 -11.25 -0.62 -0.58
CA LEU A 310 -10.55 -1.01 -1.79
C LEU A 310 -9.56 -2.18 -1.60
N GLY A 311 -9.31 -2.60 -0.36
CA GLY A 311 -8.42 -3.71 -0.01
C GLY A 311 -6.98 -3.30 0.29
N ILE A 312 -6.70 -2.02 0.54
CA ILE A 312 -5.38 -1.54 0.98
C ILE A 312 -5.37 -1.54 2.51
N PRO A 313 -4.43 -2.23 3.19
CA PRO A 313 -4.35 -2.18 4.64
C PRO A 313 -3.99 -0.78 5.11
N THR A 314 -4.83 -0.18 5.96
CA THR A 314 -4.71 1.22 6.36
C THR A 314 -5.06 1.42 7.83
N ARG A 315 -4.38 2.35 8.52
CA ARG A 315 -4.69 2.78 9.90
C ARG A 315 -4.61 4.30 10.02
N SER A 316 -5.45 4.87 10.90
CA SER A 316 -5.30 6.27 11.33
C SER A 316 -4.12 6.43 12.28
N VAL A 317 -3.40 7.53 12.15
CA VAL A 317 -2.26 7.89 13.00
C VAL A 317 -2.47 9.29 13.53
N THR A 318 -2.28 9.48 14.84
CA THR A 318 -2.30 10.78 15.50
C THR A 318 -0.89 11.18 15.90
N ASN A 319 -0.45 12.35 15.48
CA ASN A 319 0.78 13.00 15.94
C ASN A 319 0.44 14.13 16.93
N PHE A 320 1.15 14.24 18.04
CA PHE A 320 0.99 15.34 19.00
C PHE A 320 2.12 16.35 18.86
N GLN A 321 1.82 17.64 19.02
CA GLN A 321 2.74 18.72 18.65
C GLN A 321 3.17 18.58 17.17
N SER A 322 2.21 18.52 16.26
CA SER A 322 2.50 18.37 14.83
C SER A 322 2.87 19.71 14.25
N ALA A 323 4.09 19.85 13.73
CA ALA A 323 4.46 21.05 12.99
C ALA A 323 3.68 21.12 11.67
N HIS A 324 3.41 22.34 11.23
CA HIS A 324 2.96 22.66 9.89
C HIS A 324 3.99 23.63 9.32
N ASP A 325 4.98 23.07 8.61
CA ASP A 325 6.05 23.79 7.92
C ASP A 325 5.53 24.26 6.55
N THR A 326 5.53 25.58 6.35
CA THR A 326 4.97 26.23 5.16
C THR A 326 6.02 26.56 4.08
N ASP A 327 7.31 26.40 4.35
CA ASP A 327 8.41 26.79 3.46
C ASP A 327 9.42 25.67 3.14
N VAL A 328 9.14 24.45 3.59
CA VAL A 328 9.97 23.26 3.38
C VAL A 328 11.39 23.46 3.91
N SER A 329 11.54 24.32 4.93
CA SER A 329 12.83 24.54 5.57
C SER A 329 13.22 23.43 6.51
N LEU A 330 12.27 22.53 6.86
CA LEU A 330 12.44 21.47 7.84
C LEU A 330 12.74 22.02 9.24
N THR A 331 12.36 23.28 9.45
CA THR A 331 12.41 24.02 10.71
C THR A 331 11.09 24.75 10.90
N THR A 332 10.75 25.04 12.15
CA THR A 332 9.59 25.88 12.49
C THR A 332 10.10 27.21 13.04
N ASP A 333 9.99 28.27 12.26
CA ASP A 333 10.58 29.57 12.61
C ASP A 333 9.61 30.45 13.41
N VAL A 334 10.13 31.07 14.47
CA VAL A 334 9.38 32.02 15.31
C VAL A 334 10.17 33.33 15.42
N TYR A 335 9.62 34.39 14.85
CA TYR A 335 10.19 35.73 14.79
C TYR A 335 9.58 36.64 15.87
N PHE A 336 10.48 37.32 16.58
CA PHE A 336 10.19 38.38 17.54
C PHE A 336 10.81 39.71 17.11
N ASP A 337 10.20 40.80 17.55
CA ASP A 337 10.75 42.14 17.42
C ASP A 337 11.86 42.43 18.45
N GLU A 338 12.37 43.65 18.43
CA GLU A 338 13.46 44.11 19.28
C GLU A 338 13.14 44.00 20.79
N ILE A 339 11.86 43.97 21.17
CA ILE A 339 11.38 43.91 22.56
C ILE A 339 10.76 42.54 22.93
N MET A 340 10.97 41.51 22.10
CA MET A 340 10.46 40.14 22.28
C MET A 340 8.95 39.97 22.08
N GLU A 341 8.29 40.87 21.34
CA GLU A 341 6.90 40.68 20.92
C GLU A 341 6.82 39.92 19.58
N PRO A 342 5.87 38.97 19.40
CA PRO A 342 5.76 38.19 18.17
C PRO A 342 5.47 39.03 16.92
N ILE A 343 6.21 38.81 15.85
CA ILE A 343 5.97 39.47 14.56
C ILE A 343 4.98 38.61 13.74
N HIS A 344 3.69 38.88 13.91
CA HIS A 344 2.61 38.04 13.35
C HIS A 344 2.69 37.75 11.85
N HIS A 345 3.16 38.69 11.03
CA HIS A 345 3.24 38.48 9.58
C HIS A 345 4.43 37.62 9.12
N LEU A 346 5.40 37.35 10.02
CA LEU A 346 6.53 36.45 9.76
C LEU A 346 6.32 35.05 10.37
N ASN A 347 5.34 34.89 11.26
CA ASN A 347 5.06 33.64 11.97
C ASN A 347 3.89 32.90 11.32
N SER A 348 4.10 32.41 10.10
CA SER A 348 3.12 31.60 9.37
C SER A 348 3.10 30.13 9.80
N ASP A 349 4.24 29.61 10.25
CA ASP A 349 4.32 28.24 10.75
C ASP A 349 3.50 28.08 12.04
N SER A 350 2.93 26.89 12.21
CA SER A 350 2.13 26.58 13.40
C SER A 350 2.44 25.19 13.93
N ILE A 351 2.26 25.02 15.23
CA ILE A 351 2.34 23.70 15.86
C ILE A 351 0.94 23.37 16.36
N TRP A 352 0.38 22.33 15.77
CA TRP A 352 -0.92 21.80 16.12
C TRP A 352 -0.79 20.96 17.39
N ASN A 353 -1.73 21.13 18.32
CA ASN A 353 -1.83 20.29 19.51
C ASN A 353 -1.85 18.79 19.15
N PHE A 354 -2.60 18.44 18.11
CA PHE A 354 -2.49 17.16 17.43
C PHE A 354 -2.91 17.29 15.96
N HIS A 355 -2.40 16.39 15.14
CA HIS A 355 -2.81 16.20 13.75
C HIS A 355 -3.05 14.72 13.47
N VAL A 356 -3.93 14.39 12.53
CA VAL A 356 -4.31 13.00 12.22
C VAL A 356 -4.23 12.77 10.72
N TRP A 357 -3.46 11.75 10.33
CA TRP A 357 -3.32 11.27 8.94
C TRP A 357 -3.49 9.74 8.88
N ASN A 358 -3.02 9.11 7.81
CA ASN A 358 -3.13 7.67 7.57
C ASN A 358 -1.77 7.02 7.28
N ASP A 359 -1.52 5.84 7.84
CA ASP A 359 -0.50 4.91 7.35
C ASP A 359 -1.16 3.88 6.44
N CYS A 360 -0.62 3.69 5.24
CA CYS A 360 -1.10 2.72 4.26
C CYS A 360 0.01 1.71 3.93
N TRP A 361 -0.30 0.42 3.96
CA TRP A 361 0.68 -0.63 3.73
C TRP A 361 0.80 -0.98 2.25
N MET A 362 2.00 -0.82 1.70
CA MET A 362 2.32 -1.26 0.33
C MET A 362 3.83 -1.38 0.11
N ALA A 363 4.23 -2.20 -0.85
CA ALA A 363 5.54 -2.17 -1.46
C ALA A 363 5.76 -0.87 -2.25
N ARG A 364 7.02 -0.47 -2.43
CA ARG A 364 7.43 0.72 -3.18
C ARG A 364 8.42 0.37 -4.29
N PRO A 365 7.99 -0.35 -5.35
CA PRO A 365 8.87 -0.73 -6.46
C PRO A 365 9.40 0.48 -7.24
N ASP A 366 8.81 1.66 -7.04
CA ASP A 366 9.22 2.94 -7.58
C ASP A 366 10.34 3.64 -6.77
N LEU A 367 10.74 3.07 -5.62
CA LEU A 367 11.79 3.56 -4.73
C LEU A 367 12.89 2.49 -4.55
N PRO A 368 14.06 2.86 -3.99
CA PRO A 368 15.06 1.87 -3.60
C PRO A 368 14.51 0.80 -2.62
N PRO A 369 15.02 -0.45 -2.66
CA PRO A 369 14.61 -1.49 -1.73
C PRO A 369 14.76 -1.06 -0.25
N GLY A 370 13.82 -1.49 0.59
CA GLY A 370 13.73 -1.09 1.99
C GLY A 370 12.74 0.05 2.26
N MET A 371 12.15 0.64 1.22
CA MET A 371 11.20 1.75 1.35
C MET A 371 9.72 1.32 1.35
N GLY A 372 9.43 0.02 1.22
CA GLY A 372 8.08 -0.52 1.35
C GLY A 372 7.59 -0.60 2.80
N GLY A 373 6.36 -1.10 3.00
CA GLY A 373 5.70 -1.22 4.30
C GLY A 373 4.73 -0.06 4.51
N TRP A 374 4.69 0.51 5.72
CA TRP A 374 3.83 1.66 6.02
C TRP A 374 4.28 2.92 5.28
N GLN A 375 3.32 3.58 4.65
CA GLN A 375 3.48 4.84 3.95
C GLN A 375 2.53 5.88 4.55
N ALA A 376 3.06 7.03 4.96
CA ALA A 376 2.27 8.16 5.45
C ALA A 376 1.53 8.85 4.29
N VAL A 377 0.26 9.12 4.49
CA VAL A 377 -0.67 9.71 3.52
C VAL A 377 -1.58 10.65 4.29
N ASP A 378 -1.71 11.90 3.83
CA ASP A 378 -2.59 12.87 4.47
C ASP A 378 -3.56 13.47 3.45
N SER A 379 -4.84 13.38 3.78
CA SER A 379 -5.94 13.94 3.01
C SER A 379 -6.37 15.32 3.48
N THR A 380 -5.80 15.81 4.58
CA THR A 380 -6.07 17.14 5.10
C THR A 380 -5.42 18.17 4.18
N PRO A 381 -6.17 19.15 3.64
CA PRO A 381 -5.61 20.15 2.73
C PRO A 381 -4.74 21.14 3.52
N GLN A 382 -3.45 20.82 3.63
CA GLN A 382 -2.42 21.61 4.29
C GLN A 382 -1.57 22.34 3.25
N GLU A 383 -0.72 21.59 2.55
CA GLU A 383 0.16 22.09 1.50
C GLU A 383 -0.15 21.47 0.13
N THR A 384 0.23 22.18 -0.93
CA THR A 384 0.03 21.68 -2.30
C THR A 384 1.23 20.85 -2.77
N SER A 385 0.96 19.70 -3.38
CA SER A 385 1.96 18.82 -3.98
C SER A 385 1.78 18.77 -5.50
N HIS A 386 2.66 19.50 -6.20
CA HIS A 386 2.55 19.81 -7.63
C HIS A 386 1.23 20.53 -7.99
N GLY A 387 0.83 21.51 -7.17
CA GLY A 387 -0.34 22.36 -7.43
C GLY A 387 -1.70 21.76 -7.06
N THR A 388 -1.73 20.63 -6.34
CA THR A 388 -2.95 19.98 -5.85
C THR A 388 -2.80 19.71 -4.35
N PHE A 389 -3.84 19.93 -3.55
CA PHE A 389 -3.90 19.58 -2.12
C PHE A 389 -3.96 18.07 -1.92
N ARG A 390 -2.79 17.46 -1.74
CA ARG A 390 -2.59 16.02 -1.56
C ARG A 390 -1.23 15.77 -0.90
N CYS A 391 -1.11 14.68 -0.15
CA CYS A 391 0.14 14.35 0.52
C CYS A 391 0.39 12.84 0.53
N GLY A 392 1.60 12.45 0.14
CA GLY A 392 2.09 11.07 0.16
C GLY A 392 1.78 10.29 -1.12
N PRO A 393 2.06 8.98 -1.14
CA PRO A 393 2.60 8.18 -0.03
C PRO A 393 4.09 8.44 0.24
N ALA A 394 4.40 8.81 1.49
CA ALA A 394 5.76 9.00 2.01
C ALA A 394 6.20 7.77 2.81
N SER A 395 7.35 7.18 2.49
CA SER A 395 7.83 5.99 3.21
C SER A 395 8.23 6.33 4.65
N LEU A 396 7.70 5.60 5.64
CA LEU A 396 8.09 5.80 7.05
C LEU A 396 9.59 5.52 7.25
N ALA A 397 10.17 4.60 6.48
CA ALA A 397 11.62 4.33 6.54
C ALA A 397 12.44 5.53 6.03
N ALA A 398 11.95 6.19 4.96
CA ALA A 398 12.57 7.41 4.43
C ALA A 398 12.44 8.59 5.40
N ILE A 399 11.24 8.80 5.97
CA ILE A 399 10.98 9.81 7.00
C ILE A 399 11.92 9.59 8.19
N ARG A 400 11.94 8.39 8.77
CA ARG A 400 12.78 8.06 9.92
C ARG A 400 14.26 8.32 9.70
N SER A 401 14.74 8.10 8.48
CA SER A 401 16.16 8.22 8.13
C SER A 401 16.53 9.58 7.52
N GLY A 402 15.60 10.53 7.46
CA GLY A 402 15.84 11.85 6.87
C GLY A 402 16.07 11.85 5.34
N GLN A 403 15.67 10.79 4.63
CA GLN A 403 15.86 10.67 3.18
C GLN A 403 14.75 11.40 2.40
N VAL A 404 14.62 12.70 2.67
CA VAL A 404 13.50 13.52 2.22
C VAL A 404 13.48 13.80 0.70
N TYR A 405 14.57 13.53 0.00
CA TYR A 405 14.63 13.61 -1.46
C TYR A 405 13.81 12.51 -2.16
N LEU A 406 13.36 11.48 -1.44
CA LEU A 406 12.50 10.43 -1.98
C LEU A 406 11.05 10.91 -2.04
N LYS A 407 10.38 10.60 -3.14
CA LYS A 407 8.96 10.91 -3.33
C LYS A 407 8.05 10.00 -2.49
N PHE A 408 6.87 10.44 -2.09
CA PHE A 408 6.27 11.76 -2.33
C PHE A 408 6.17 12.52 -1.03
N ASP A 409 6.33 13.84 -1.07
CA ASP A 409 6.03 14.75 0.05
C ASP A 409 6.77 14.44 1.37
N THR A 410 7.81 13.60 1.30
CA THR A 410 8.64 13.21 2.45
C THR A 410 9.22 14.40 3.20
N PRO A 411 9.66 15.51 2.58
CA PRO A 411 10.12 16.69 3.32
C PRO A 411 9.03 17.27 4.23
N PHE A 412 7.80 17.39 3.72
CA PHE A 412 6.67 17.92 4.49
C PHE A 412 6.35 17.01 5.68
N VAL A 413 6.14 15.72 5.43
CA VAL A 413 5.82 14.75 6.50
C VAL A 413 6.96 14.62 7.51
N PHE A 414 8.23 14.77 7.07
CA PHE A 414 9.37 14.82 7.97
C PHE A 414 9.30 16.01 8.91
N ALA A 415 9.02 17.21 8.39
CA ALA A 415 8.89 18.41 9.19
C ALA A 415 7.80 18.27 10.25
N GLU A 416 6.64 17.66 9.91
CA GLU A 416 5.53 17.44 10.85
C GLU A 416 5.95 16.71 12.15
N VAL A 417 6.98 15.86 12.09
CA VAL A 417 7.43 15.01 13.20
C VAL A 417 8.84 15.31 13.74
N ASN A 418 9.67 16.06 13.01
CA ASN A 418 11.09 16.24 13.32
C ASN A 418 11.61 17.69 13.15
N SER A 419 10.76 18.69 12.85
CA SER A 419 11.26 20.06 12.71
C SER A 419 11.80 20.64 14.03
N ASP A 420 13.01 21.20 13.99
CA ASP A 420 13.51 22.00 15.12
C ASP A 420 12.79 23.35 15.12
N LYS A 421 12.39 23.82 16.30
CA LYS A 421 11.78 25.14 16.46
C LYS A 421 12.86 26.18 16.68
N ILE A 422 13.00 27.13 15.76
CA ILE A 422 14.06 28.14 15.79
C ILE A 422 13.46 29.50 16.12
N TYR A 423 14.06 30.19 17.10
CA TYR A 423 13.61 31.51 17.52
C TYR A 423 14.57 32.58 17.03
N TRP A 424 14.02 33.57 16.33
CA TRP A 424 14.72 34.68 15.72
C TRP A 424 14.29 36.00 16.37
N GLN A 425 15.26 36.84 16.74
CA GLN A 425 14.98 38.19 17.23
C GLN A 425 15.47 39.23 16.22
N ARG A 426 14.65 40.24 15.96
CA ARG A 426 15.03 41.40 15.16
C ARG A 426 16.03 42.26 15.94
N ASN A 427 17.15 42.56 15.29
CA ASN A 427 18.16 43.49 15.77
C ASN A 427 17.76 44.94 15.45
N LEU A 428 18.37 45.91 16.15
CA LEU A 428 18.13 47.35 15.92
C LEU A 428 18.41 47.82 14.49
N ASP A 429 19.25 47.10 13.74
CA ASP A 429 19.56 47.36 12.33
C ASP A 429 18.59 46.67 11.34
N SER A 430 17.49 46.12 11.85
CA SER A 430 16.48 45.34 11.13
C SER A 430 16.94 43.97 10.61
N THR A 431 18.16 43.52 10.91
CA THR A 431 18.59 42.13 10.65
C THR A 431 18.01 41.18 11.71
N PHE A 432 18.13 39.86 11.51
CA PHE A 432 17.69 38.87 12.48
C PHE A 432 18.85 38.06 13.02
N SER A 433 18.76 37.66 14.28
CA SER A 433 19.70 36.72 14.91
C SER A 433 18.95 35.61 15.60
N GLN A 434 19.45 34.38 15.44
CA GLN A 434 18.93 33.22 16.15
C GLN A 434 19.27 33.37 17.63
N ILE A 435 18.24 33.36 18.48
CA ILE A 435 18.38 33.51 19.94
C ILE A 435 18.18 32.18 20.68
N HIS A 436 17.44 31.24 20.10
CA HIS A 436 17.15 29.95 20.72
C HIS A 436 16.77 28.89 19.66
N SER A 437 16.92 27.62 20.04
CA SER A 437 16.47 26.47 19.25
C SER A 437 15.98 25.38 20.20
N GLU A 438 14.77 24.89 19.95
CA GLU A 438 14.19 23.73 20.63
C GLU A 438 14.14 22.56 19.65
N LYS A 439 14.96 21.54 19.90
CA LYS A 439 15.13 20.38 19.00
C LYS A 439 14.13 19.24 19.23
N LYS A 440 13.25 19.40 20.23
CA LYS A 440 12.35 18.35 20.72
C LYS A 440 10.94 18.87 20.92
N ALA A 441 10.55 19.86 20.12
CA ALA A 441 9.29 20.56 20.30
C ALA A 441 8.11 19.85 19.62
N VAL A 442 8.38 18.95 18.67
CA VAL A 442 7.39 18.42 17.74
C VAL A 442 7.47 16.91 17.63
N GLY A 443 6.38 16.29 17.17
CA GLY A 443 6.38 14.86 16.85
C GLY A 443 6.33 13.94 18.07
N HIS A 444 5.40 14.15 18.99
CA HIS A 444 5.31 13.37 20.23
C HIS A 444 4.20 12.33 20.19
N CYS A 445 4.42 11.23 20.92
CA CYS A 445 3.44 10.18 21.18
C CYS A 445 2.65 9.78 19.93
N ILE A 446 3.33 9.58 18.79
CA ILE A 446 2.68 9.24 17.53
C ILE A 446 1.93 7.93 17.75
N SER A 447 0.61 7.95 17.60
CA SER A 447 -0.30 6.95 18.17
C SER A 447 -1.21 6.33 17.12
N THR A 448 -1.46 5.03 17.26
CA THR A 448 -2.47 4.32 16.49
C THR A 448 -3.17 3.27 17.36
N LYS A 449 -4.30 2.75 16.88
CA LYS A 449 -5.06 1.70 17.57
C LYS A 449 -4.28 0.38 17.54
N ALA A 450 -4.24 -0.32 18.66
CA ALA A 450 -3.64 -1.64 18.77
C ALA A 450 -4.37 -2.69 17.90
N VAL A 451 -3.60 -3.65 17.38
CA VAL A 451 -4.17 -4.81 16.68
C VAL A 451 -5.00 -5.64 17.67
N GLY A 452 -6.29 -5.84 17.35
CA GLY A 452 -7.18 -6.69 18.12
C GLY A 452 -7.64 -6.15 19.48
N SER A 453 -7.36 -4.87 19.81
CA SER A 453 -7.91 -4.21 20.99
C SER A 453 -8.12 -2.70 20.77
N ASP A 454 -8.78 -2.03 21.71
CA ASP A 454 -9.02 -0.58 21.66
C ASP A 454 -7.90 0.25 22.30
N GLU A 455 -6.84 -0.41 22.76
CA GLU A 455 -5.71 0.22 23.42
C GLU A 455 -4.86 1.05 22.44
N ARG A 456 -4.21 2.08 22.99
CA ARG A 456 -3.26 2.92 22.24
C ARG A 456 -1.92 2.21 22.11
N VAL A 457 -1.36 2.20 20.91
CA VAL A 457 0.05 1.84 20.67
C VAL A 457 0.82 3.07 20.24
N ASP A 458 1.98 3.27 20.87
CA ASP A 458 2.95 4.29 20.49
C ASP A 458 3.85 3.78 19.36
N ILE A 459 3.84 4.49 18.24
CA ILE A 459 4.60 4.19 17.04
C ILE A 459 5.62 5.29 16.70
N THR A 460 5.96 6.17 17.65
CA THR A 460 6.92 7.27 17.42
C THR A 460 8.26 6.78 16.85
N HIS A 461 8.71 5.63 17.35
CA HIS A 461 9.94 4.96 16.91
C HIS A 461 9.95 4.51 15.44
N LEU A 462 8.79 4.48 14.76
CA LEU A 462 8.69 4.19 13.33
C LEU A 462 8.94 5.44 12.48
N TYR A 463 8.67 6.63 13.03
CA TYR A 463 8.78 7.92 12.35
C TYR A 463 10.10 8.62 12.62
N LYS A 464 10.69 8.40 13.80
CA LYS A 464 11.97 9.03 14.17
C LYS A 464 12.77 8.18 15.15
N TYR A 465 14.05 8.48 15.23
CA TYR A 465 14.93 7.92 16.26
C TYR A 465 14.64 8.57 17.62
N PRO A 466 15.05 7.94 18.74
CA PRO A 466 14.88 8.53 20.06
C PRO A 466 15.57 9.90 20.14
N GLU A 467 14.89 10.87 20.76
CA GLU A 467 15.46 12.19 21.04
C GLU A 467 16.81 12.06 21.77
N ASP A 468 17.76 12.95 21.47
CA ASP A 468 19.16 12.94 21.96
C ASP A 468 20.05 11.80 21.41
N SER A 469 19.55 10.93 20.53
CA SER A 469 20.40 9.93 19.87
C SER A 469 21.21 10.56 18.74
N GLU A 470 22.39 9.97 18.47
CA GLU A 470 23.22 10.39 17.33
C GLU A 470 22.48 10.13 16.00
N GLU A 471 21.70 9.05 15.92
CA GLU A 471 20.89 8.72 14.74
C GLU A 471 19.77 9.74 14.47
N GLU A 472 19.11 10.27 15.51
CA GLU A 472 18.13 11.36 15.37
C GLU A 472 18.82 12.57 14.72
N ARG A 473 19.96 12.98 15.27
CA ARG A 473 20.65 14.16 14.77
C ARG A 473 21.13 13.99 13.34
N ILE A 474 21.67 12.82 12.99
CA ILE A 474 22.06 12.47 11.63
C ILE A 474 20.86 12.54 10.68
N ALA A 475 19.70 12.04 11.08
CA ALA A 475 18.50 12.06 10.25
C ALA A 475 18.04 13.50 9.95
N VAL A 476 17.97 14.38 10.96
CA VAL A 476 17.56 15.78 10.75
C VAL A 476 18.60 16.54 9.93
N GLU A 477 19.91 16.37 10.20
CA GLU A 477 20.96 16.98 9.37
C GLU A 477 20.91 16.49 7.91
N THR A 478 20.66 15.19 7.70
CA THR A 478 20.50 14.61 6.36
C THR A 478 19.31 15.23 5.66
N ALA A 479 18.17 15.37 6.35
CA ALA A 479 16.96 15.96 5.79
C ALA A 479 17.21 17.43 5.38
N CYS A 480 17.80 18.22 6.26
CA CYS A 480 18.06 19.65 6.02
C CYS A 480 18.97 19.89 4.81
N ARG A 481 19.96 19.02 4.54
CA ARG A 481 20.80 19.11 3.32
C ARG A 481 20.00 19.08 2.01
N TYR A 482 18.78 18.53 2.03
CA TYR A 482 17.89 18.46 0.88
C TYR A 482 16.65 19.37 1.01
N GLY A 483 16.56 20.17 2.08
CA GLY A 483 15.51 21.16 2.31
C GLY A 483 15.82 22.53 1.68
N SER A 484 14.95 23.52 1.92
CA SER A 484 15.13 24.87 1.38
C SER A 484 16.23 25.68 2.09
N LYS A 485 16.64 25.27 3.30
CA LYS A 485 17.70 25.89 4.09
C LYS A 485 18.82 24.89 4.45
N PRO A 486 19.65 24.45 3.49
CA PRO A 486 20.67 23.43 3.72
C PRO A 486 21.76 23.84 4.71
N ASP A 487 21.95 25.15 4.88
CA ASP A 487 22.98 25.70 5.75
C ASP A 487 22.55 25.90 7.21
N VAL A 488 21.30 25.59 7.59
CA VAL A 488 20.78 25.82 8.97
C VAL A 488 21.64 25.13 10.03
N TYR A 489 22.14 23.93 9.73
CA TYR A 489 23.03 23.16 10.61
C TYR A 489 24.47 23.13 10.09
N SER A 490 24.80 23.96 9.09
CA SER A 490 26.15 23.98 8.52
C SER A 490 27.14 24.52 9.56
N SER A 491 27.86 23.59 10.19
CA SER A 491 29.26 23.85 10.47
C SER A 491 30.02 23.69 9.14
N PRO A 492 31.11 24.44 8.87
CA PRO A 492 31.93 24.22 7.69
C PRO A 492 32.62 22.84 7.79
N ILE A 493 31.94 21.80 7.31
CA ILE A 493 32.44 20.43 7.30
C ILE A 493 32.97 20.16 5.89
N ALA A 494 34.22 19.73 5.79
CA ALA A 494 34.81 19.37 4.50
C ALA A 494 34.17 18.07 3.96
N GLU A 495 33.71 18.08 2.71
CA GLU A 495 33.16 16.89 2.01
C GLU A 495 34.28 15.97 1.48
N ASP A 496 35.17 15.57 2.37
CA ASP A 496 36.39 14.87 2.02
C ASP A 496 36.46 13.46 2.61
N VAL A 497 35.35 12.92 3.09
CA VAL A 497 35.22 11.51 3.49
C VAL A 497 34.13 10.85 2.65
N ARG A 498 34.48 9.78 1.93
CA ARG A 498 33.56 8.98 1.10
C ARG A 498 33.35 7.61 1.74
N VAL A 499 32.13 7.09 1.65
CA VAL A 499 31.77 5.75 2.15
C VAL A 499 31.25 4.92 0.97
N GLU A 500 31.79 3.72 0.80
CA GLU A 500 31.37 2.74 -0.20
C GLU A 500 31.11 1.40 0.46
N VAL A 501 29.97 0.77 0.16
CA VAL A 501 29.64 -0.58 0.63
C VAL A 501 29.87 -1.55 -0.53
N MET A 502 30.72 -2.54 -0.31
CA MET A 502 31.11 -3.56 -1.29
C MET A 502 30.80 -4.96 -0.75
N MET A 503 30.49 -5.88 -1.65
CA MET A 503 30.46 -7.32 -1.36
C MET A 503 31.54 -8.01 -2.18
N GLU A 504 32.32 -8.87 -1.53
CA GLU A 504 33.33 -9.69 -2.19
C GLU A 504 32.68 -11.01 -2.70
N GLY A 505 32.99 -11.41 -3.93
CA GLY A 505 32.51 -12.67 -4.53
C GLY A 505 31.08 -12.62 -5.08
N GLU A 506 30.39 -13.76 -5.10
CA GLU A 506 29.03 -13.93 -5.66
C GLU A 506 27.90 -13.40 -4.74
N GLY A 507 28.25 -12.81 -3.59
CA GLY A 507 27.28 -12.35 -2.58
C GLY A 507 26.91 -13.41 -1.54
N PRO A 508 26.02 -13.08 -0.59
CA PRO A 508 25.66 -13.95 0.52
C PRO A 508 24.83 -15.15 0.04
N ARG A 509 25.19 -16.35 0.51
CA ARG A 509 24.43 -17.59 0.25
C ARG A 509 23.65 -17.98 1.49
N MET A 510 22.42 -18.47 1.30
CA MET A 510 21.59 -19.01 2.39
C MET A 510 22.37 -20.04 3.21
N GLY A 511 22.46 -19.82 4.52
CA GLY A 511 23.18 -20.69 5.46
C GLY A 511 24.70 -20.48 5.56
N GLY A 512 25.29 -19.55 4.80
CA GLY A 512 26.70 -19.15 4.92
C GLY A 512 26.89 -17.74 5.47
N ASP A 513 28.11 -17.41 5.89
CA ASP A 513 28.47 -16.07 6.37
C ASP A 513 28.41 -15.05 5.23
N ALA A 514 27.76 -13.91 5.47
CA ALA A 514 27.81 -12.75 4.60
C ALA A 514 28.99 -11.85 4.98
N GLN A 515 29.90 -11.58 4.05
CA GLN A 515 30.99 -10.63 4.25
C GLN A 515 30.69 -9.33 3.49
N LEU A 516 30.26 -8.32 4.25
CA LEU A 516 30.08 -6.95 3.78
C LEU A 516 31.33 -6.15 4.12
N LYS A 517 31.84 -5.40 3.16
CA LYS A 517 33.01 -4.54 3.31
C LYS A 517 32.59 -3.09 3.15
N ILE A 518 32.72 -2.31 4.23
CA ILE A 518 32.49 -0.87 4.19
C ILE A 518 33.85 -0.19 4.09
N VAL A 519 34.06 0.54 3.00
CA VAL A 519 35.28 1.29 2.72
C VAL A 519 35.01 2.75 3.01
N VAL A 520 35.76 3.32 3.96
CA VAL A 520 35.71 4.76 4.27
C VAL A 520 37.00 5.41 3.81
N LYS A 521 36.92 6.41 2.94
CA LYS A 521 38.08 7.03 2.28
C LYS A 521 38.15 8.52 2.56
N ASN A 522 39.26 8.98 3.12
CA ASN A 522 39.57 10.40 3.31
C ASN A 522 40.31 10.95 2.07
N THR A 523 39.70 11.87 1.33
CA THR A 523 40.27 12.55 0.16
C THR A 523 40.95 13.87 0.51
N SER A 524 41.08 14.21 1.78
CA SER A 524 41.71 15.46 2.25
C SER A 524 43.21 15.30 2.47
N SER A 525 43.89 16.44 2.61
CA SER A 525 45.29 16.51 3.04
C SER A 525 45.47 16.48 4.56
N GLN A 526 44.38 16.35 5.33
CA GLN A 526 44.37 16.35 6.80
C GLN A 526 43.79 15.05 7.37
N PRO A 527 44.13 14.65 8.59
CA PRO A 527 43.45 13.54 9.24
C PRO A 527 41.97 13.87 9.51
N ARG A 528 41.13 12.85 9.52
CA ARG A 528 39.70 12.93 9.83
C ARG A 528 39.35 11.89 10.88
N ARG A 529 38.46 12.24 11.81
CA ARG A 529 37.87 11.31 12.76
C ARG A 529 36.37 11.31 12.54
N THR A 530 35.80 10.13 12.37
CA THR A 530 34.37 9.98 12.09
C THR A 530 33.80 8.77 12.83
N THR A 531 32.49 8.76 13.01
CA THR A 531 31.74 7.62 13.54
C THR A 531 30.97 6.98 12.39
N LEU A 532 31.24 5.71 12.11
CA LEU A 532 30.51 4.93 11.12
C LEU A 532 29.36 4.19 11.82
N HIS A 533 28.13 4.56 11.48
CA HIS A 533 26.93 3.80 11.83
C HIS A 533 26.55 2.90 10.67
N SER A 534 26.30 1.63 10.95
CA SER A 534 25.87 0.66 9.93
C SER A 534 24.72 -0.20 10.44
N GLN A 535 23.79 -0.52 9.53
CA GLN A 535 22.62 -1.34 9.83
C GLN A 535 22.44 -2.38 8.73
N VAL A 536 22.20 -3.62 9.15
CA VAL A 536 21.84 -4.73 8.27
C VAL A 536 20.40 -5.13 8.60
N ALA A 537 19.54 -5.18 7.60
CA ALA A 537 18.13 -5.53 7.74
C ALA A 537 17.73 -6.64 6.77
N VAL A 538 16.72 -7.42 7.16
CA VAL A 538 16.03 -8.37 6.27
C VAL A 538 14.82 -7.69 5.67
N MET A 539 14.58 -7.94 4.39
CA MET A 539 13.41 -7.48 3.66
C MET A 539 12.80 -8.62 2.86
N TYR A 540 11.51 -8.50 2.57
CA TYR A 540 10.84 -9.35 1.58
C TYR A 540 11.34 -8.98 0.18
N TYR A 541 11.17 -9.88 -0.79
CA TYR A 541 11.55 -9.62 -2.20
C TYR A 541 10.82 -8.40 -2.79
N THR A 542 9.66 -8.05 -2.23
CA THR A 542 8.88 -6.84 -2.53
C THR A 542 9.55 -5.54 -2.06
N GLY A 543 10.68 -5.62 -1.33
CA GLY A 543 11.40 -4.48 -0.78
C GLY A 543 10.82 -3.93 0.53
N VAL A 544 9.82 -4.60 1.11
CA VAL A 544 9.27 -4.27 2.43
C VAL A 544 10.24 -4.77 3.52
N LEU A 545 10.62 -3.89 4.45
CA LEU A 545 11.51 -4.26 5.55
C LEU A 545 10.77 -5.16 6.56
N LYS A 546 11.39 -6.29 6.91
CA LYS A 546 10.85 -7.23 7.91
C LYS A 546 11.39 -6.91 9.30
N ASP A 547 12.72 -6.90 9.44
CA ASP A 547 13.38 -6.63 10.72
C ASP A 547 14.85 -6.24 10.53
N THR A 548 15.47 -5.69 11.58
CA THR A 548 16.90 -5.40 11.63
C THR A 548 17.68 -6.58 12.20
N VAL A 549 18.65 -7.06 11.45
CA VAL A 549 19.55 -8.16 11.87
C VAL A 549 20.65 -7.65 12.79
N LYS A 550 21.25 -6.50 12.44
CA LYS A 550 22.41 -5.96 13.14
C LYS A 550 22.49 -4.45 13.02
N LYS A 551 22.97 -3.82 14.08
CA LYS A 551 23.45 -2.43 14.08
C LYS A 551 24.85 -2.42 14.66
N ASP A 552 25.77 -1.71 14.03
CA ASP A 552 27.14 -1.50 14.51
C ASP A 552 27.50 -0.02 14.45
N THR A 553 28.27 0.42 15.45
CA THR A 553 28.85 1.76 15.52
C THR A 553 30.36 1.61 15.67
N LEU A 554 31.14 2.25 14.80
CA LEU A 554 32.60 2.16 14.78
C LEU A 554 33.22 3.55 14.69
N ASN A 555 34.13 3.87 15.60
CA ASN A 555 34.97 5.06 15.49
C ASN A 555 36.11 4.80 14.50
N VAL A 556 36.26 5.67 13.51
CA VAL A 556 37.22 5.54 12.40
C VAL A 556 38.16 6.76 12.41
N GLU A 557 39.46 6.50 12.35
CA GLU A 557 40.51 7.53 12.29
C GLU A 557 41.27 7.41 10.97
N LEU A 558 40.99 8.33 10.05
CA LEU A 558 41.53 8.30 8.69
C LEU A 558 42.69 9.27 8.55
N LYS A 559 43.87 8.80 8.16
CA LYS A 559 44.98 9.67 7.76
C LYS A 559 44.68 10.39 6.44
N PRO A 560 45.43 11.46 6.10
CA PRO A 560 45.34 12.10 4.79
C PRO A 560 45.43 11.08 3.64
N GLN A 561 44.52 11.15 2.68
CA GLN A 561 44.48 10.27 1.50
C GLN A 561 44.33 8.76 1.80
N GLU A 562 43.96 8.36 3.02
CA GLU A 562 43.84 6.96 3.44
C GLU A 562 42.43 6.38 3.20
N GLY A 563 42.35 5.06 2.99
CA GLY A 563 41.12 4.29 3.08
C GLY A 563 41.26 3.22 4.16
N GLU A 564 40.31 3.16 5.11
CA GLU A 564 40.31 2.19 6.22
C GLU A 564 39.17 1.15 6.05
N PHE A 565 39.34 -0.04 6.63
CA PHE A 565 38.46 -1.22 6.44
C PHE A 565 37.69 -1.60 7.73
N GLY A 566 36.36 -1.73 7.64
CA GLY A 566 35.54 -2.35 8.69
C GLY A 566 34.96 -3.72 8.25
N PHE A 567 35.01 -4.73 9.12
CA PHE A 567 34.40 -6.06 8.89
C PHE A 567 33.23 -6.32 9.84
N VAL A 568 32.13 -6.83 9.29
CA VAL A 568 30.98 -7.36 10.05
C VAL A 568 30.93 -8.89 9.84
N ARG A 569 30.96 -9.69 10.91
CA ARG A 569 30.87 -11.17 10.87
C ARG A 569 29.72 -11.69 11.75
N ASN A 570 28.99 -12.71 11.28
CA ASN A 570 28.04 -13.53 12.05
C ASN A 570 27.98 -14.95 11.45
N GLY A 571 27.93 -16.03 12.26
CA GLY A 571 27.56 -17.38 11.78
C GLY A 571 27.79 -18.63 12.66
N ILE A 572 27.04 -19.71 12.37
CA ILE A 572 27.18 -21.15 12.75
C ILE A 572 26.97 -22.01 11.46
N LEU A 573 27.68 -23.15 11.29
CA LEU A 573 27.87 -23.94 10.04
C LEU A 573 27.26 -25.37 10.03
N PRO A 574 26.89 -25.94 8.85
CA PRO A 574 26.82 -27.39 8.59
C PRO A 574 28.01 -27.96 7.76
N ILE A 575 28.20 -29.28 7.77
CA ILE A 575 29.34 -30.01 7.16
C ILE A 575 28.86 -30.98 6.07
N GLY A 576 29.39 -30.83 4.85
CA GLY A 576 29.41 -31.86 3.79
C GLY A 576 28.44 -31.64 2.60
N GLU A 577 28.77 -32.21 1.44
CA GLU A 577 27.94 -32.17 0.22
C GLU A 577 26.77 -33.17 0.30
N ALA A 578 25.56 -32.72 -0.04
CA ALA A 578 24.36 -33.54 -0.14
C ALA A 578 24.08 -33.89 -1.62
N CYS A 579 24.06 -35.18 -1.95
CA CYS A 579 23.70 -35.68 -3.28
C CYS A 579 22.35 -36.39 -3.24
N VAL A 580 21.44 -36.06 -4.17
CA VAL A 580 20.12 -36.68 -4.28
C VAL A 580 20.25 -38.20 -4.45
N GLY A 581 19.59 -38.97 -3.57
CA GLY A 581 19.57 -40.43 -3.60
C GLY A 581 20.67 -41.16 -2.81
N LYS A 582 21.54 -40.44 -2.07
CA LYS A 582 22.50 -41.03 -1.13
C LYS A 582 22.14 -40.70 0.32
N GLU A 583 22.32 -41.68 1.20
CA GLU A 583 22.11 -41.49 2.63
C GLU A 583 23.19 -40.55 3.19
N THR A 584 22.76 -39.44 3.79
CA THR A 584 23.63 -38.42 4.39
C THR A 584 23.36 -38.33 5.88
N SER A 585 24.43 -38.30 6.68
CA SER A 585 24.34 -38.07 8.11
C SER A 585 24.45 -36.59 8.42
N ALA A 586 23.49 -36.03 9.16
CA ALA A 586 23.53 -34.66 9.64
C ALA A 586 23.83 -34.65 11.14
N LYS A 587 24.88 -33.91 11.55
CA LYS A 587 25.17 -33.67 12.97
C LYS A 587 24.51 -32.37 13.40
N ILE A 588 23.54 -32.46 14.30
CA ILE A 588 22.85 -31.30 14.86
C ILE A 588 23.56 -30.93 16.18
N THR A 589 24.19 -29.76 16.21
CA THR A 589 24.83 -29.24 17.42
C THR A 589 24.08 -27.98 17.85
N PHE A 590 23.53 -28.00 19.07
CA PHE A 590 22.85 -26.85 19.67
C PHE A 590 23.71 -26.33 20.82
N THR A 591 24.17 -25.09 20.72
CA THR A 591 24.84 -24.39 21.82
C THR A 591 23.89 -23.32 22.30
N ASN A 592 23.55 -23.36 23.59
CA ASN A 592 22.68 -22.38 24.20
C ASN A 592 23.31 -20.98 24.13
N PRO A 593 22.71 -20.02 23.38
CA PRO A 593 23.29 -18.70 23.18
C PRO A 593 22.96 -17.73 24.33
N LEU A 594 22.12 -18.15 25.28
CA LEU A 594 21.71 -17.36 26.42
C LEU A 594 22.59 -17.67 27.64
N PRO A 595 22.83 -16.70 28.54
CA PRO A 595 23.54 -16.95 29.79
C PRO A 595 22.74 -17.80 30.81
N CYS A 596 21.56 -18.33 30.46
CA CYS A 596 20.68 -19.11 31.32
C CYS A 596 20.39 -20.51 30.76
N THR A 597 20.23 -21.53 31.62
CA THR A 597 20.01 -22.93 31.18
C THR A 597 18.62 -23.14 30.57
N LEU A 598 18.56 -23.62 29.33
CA LEU A 598 17.31 -24.01 28.65
C LEU A 598 16.83 -25.39 29.14
N ARG A 599 15.50 -25.56 29.24
CA ARG A 599 14.84 -26.82 29.65
C ARG A 599 13.75 -27.19 28.65
N ASN A 600 13.51 -28.49 28.42
CA ASN A 600 12.52 -29.01 27.48
C ASN A 600 12.78 -28.60 26.02
N VAL A 601 14.05 -28.62 25.59
CA VAL A 601 14.39 -28.21 24.22
C VAL A 601 13.93 -29.29 23.25
N VAL A 602 13.05 -28.91 22.32
CA VAL A 602 12.61 -29.77 21.21
C VAL A 602 13.16 -29.19 19.93
N ILE A 603 14.07 -29.93 19.28
CA ILE A 603 14.62 -29.57 17.98
C ILE A 603 13.76 -30.26 16.92
N ARG A 604 13.11 -29.50 16.04
CA ARG A 604 12.36 -30.04 14.90
C ARG A 604 13.19 -29.85 13.64
N VAL A 605 13.29 -30.91 12.85
CA VAL A 605 14.02 -30.90 11.58
C VAL A 605 13.07 -31.34 10.49
N GLU A 606 12.96 -30.52 9.45
CA GLU A 606 12.28 -30.83 8.19
C GLU A 606 13.18 -30.47 7.02
N GLY A 607 13.02 -31.18 5.91
CA GLY A 607 13.64 -30.82 4.64
C GLY A 607 12.78 -31.34 3.51
N LEU A 608 12.14 -30.43 2.77
CA LEU A 608 11.41 -30.76 1.54
C LEU A 608 12.37 -31.47 0.57
N GLY A 609 12.05 -32.72 0.23
CA GLY A 609 12.90 -33.59 -0.61
C GLY A 609 14.01 -34.36 0.13
N LEU A 610 14.13 -34.22 1.46
CA LEU A 610 15.13 -34.90 2.29
C LEU A 610 14.50 -35.78 3.39
N ARG A 611 13.56 -35.24 4.19
CA ARG A 611 12.85 -35.97 5.26
C ARG A 611 11.63 -35.21 5.80
N ASP A 612 10.57 -35.95 6.14
CA ASP A 612 9.39 -35.45 6.85
C ASP A 612 9.70 -34.99 8.29
N LEU A 613 8.89 -34.08 8.82
CA LEU A 613 9.05 -33.43 10.13
C LEU A 613 9.31 -34.44 11.25
N HIS A 614 10.52 -34.42 11.83
CA HIS A 614 10.91 -35.32 12.92
C HIS A 614 11.32 -34.54 14.18
N PRO A 615 10.62 -34.71 15.32
CA PRO A 615 10.96 -34.03 16.57
C PRO A 615 12.02 -34.81 17.37
N ILE A 616 13.09 -34.13 17.78
CA ILE A 616 14.16 -34.66 18.65
C ILE A 616 14.11 -33.91 19.98
N ARG A 617 13.89 -34.63 21.09
CA ARG A 617 13.92 -34.05 22.44
C ARG A 617 15.36 -34.06 22.98
N VAL A 618 15.83 -32.91 23.44
CA VAL A 618 17.16 -32.73 24.00
C VAL A 618 17.03 -32.07 25.38
N GLY A 619 16.99 -32.89 26.43
CA GLY A 619 16.96 -32.42 27.83
C GLY A 619 15.60 -31.90 28.27
#